data_AF-A0A524IPY1-F1
#
_entry.id   AF-A0A524IPY1-F1
#
_cell.length_a   1.000
_cell.length_b   1.000
_cell.length_c   1.000
_cell.angle_alpha   90.00
_cell.angle_beta   90.00
_cell.angle_gamma   90.00
#
_symmetry.space_group_name_H-M   'P 1'
#
loop_
_entity.id
_entity.type
_entity.pdbx_description
1 polymer ?
#
loop_
_entity_poly.entity_id
_entity_poly.type
_entity_poly.pdbx_seq_one_letter_code
_entity_poly.pdbx_strand_id
1 'polypeptide(L)'
;MNEDDVRIQTIDEIEEFPAGTSQKKTVVLDPGHYVLFCNIPGHYDKGMYASLHIVPQFNGLSFPLFTSSGNSGMKKHYGSIY
;
A
#
# COMPACT_ATOMS: atom_id res chain seq x y z
N MET A 1 4.43 -16.25 4.17
CA MET A 1 5.10 -14.93 4.06
C MET A 1 5.20 -14.34 5.45
N ASN A 2 6.33 -13.72 5.80
CA ASN A 2 6.50 -12.87 6.98
C ASN A 2 7.16 -11.55 6.54
N GLU A 3 7.22 -10.56 7.41
CA GLU A 3 7.80 -9.24 7.12
C GLU A 3 9.30 -9.26 6.76
N ASP A 4 10.04 -10.28 7.21
CA ASP A 4 11.48 -10.44 6.89
C ASP A 4 11.73 -11.11 5.53
N ASP A 5 10.67 -11.41 4.76
CA ASP A 5 10.82 -11.92 3.41
C ASP A 5 11.51 -10.84 2.56
N VAL A 6 12.74 -11.10 2.11
CA VAL A 6 13.56 -10.21 1.29
C VAL A 6 12.89 -9.68 0.01
N ARG A 7 11.75 -10.26 -0.38
CA ARG A 7 10.92 -9.78 -1.50
C ARG A 7 9.94 -8.66 -1.10
N ILE A 8 9.84 -8.35 0.18
CA ILE A 8 8.91 -7.38 0.74
C ILE A 8 9.70 -6.16 1.20
N GLN A 9 9.31 -4.99 0.70
CA GLN A 9 9.73 -3.73 1.29
C GLN A 9 8.65 -3.31 2.30
N THR A 10 8.98 -3.39 3.58
CA THR A 10 8.14 -2.86 4.66
C THR A 10 8.15 -1.34 4.60
N ILE A 11 6.96 -0.74 4.45
CA ILE A 11 6.78 0.71 4.47
C ILE A 11 6.47 1.18 5.88
N ASP A 12 5.55 0.50 6.56
CA ASP A 12 5.16 0.82 7.92
C ASP A 12 4.35 -0.33 8.56
N GLU A 13 4.22 -0.35 9.89
CA GLU A 13 3.44 -1.39 10.60
C GLU A 13 2.53 -0.91 11.73
N ILE A 14 1.50 -1.70 12.05
CA ILE A 14 0.76 -1.63 13.31
C ILE A 14 1.07 -2.87 14.13
N GLU A 15 1.50 -2.65 15.37
CA GLU A 15 1.77 -3.71 16.34
C GLU A 15 0.54 -4.62 16.51
N GLU A 16 0.76 -5.89 16.83
CA GLU A 16 -0.37 -6.79 17.07
C GLU A 16 -1.26 -6.30 18.21
N PHE A 17 -2.57 -6.50 18.05
CA PHE A 17 -3.56 -6.05 19.03
C PHE A 17 -4.61 -7.12 19.34
N PRO A 18 -5.18 -7.13 20.57
CA PRO A 18 -6.14 -8.14 20.97
C PRO A 18 -7.41 -8.15 20.12
N ALA A 19 -8.01 -9.34 19.97
CA ALA A 19 -9.29 -9.49 19.30
C ALA A 19 -10.38 -8.65 19.97
N GLY A 20 -11.23 -8.01 19.15
CA GLY A 20 -12.29 -7.12 19.63
C GLY A 20 -11.83 -5.71 20.02
N THR A 21 -10.54 -5.40 19.82
CA THR A 21 -10.01 -4.03 19.95
C THR A 21 -9.78 -3.41 18.58
N SER A 22 -9.62 -2.08 18.55
CA SER A 22 -9.33 -1.31 17.34
C SER A 22 -8.09 -0.46 17.56
N GLN A 23 -7.23 -0.40 16.55
CA GLN A 23 -6.16 0.57 16.46
C GLN A 23 -6.29 1.39 15.17
N LYS A 24 -5.59 2.53 15.11
CA LYS A 24 -5.56 3.39 13.93
C LYS A 24 -4.14 3.85 13.67
N LYS A 25 -3.72 3.73 12.41
CA LYS A 25 -2.48 4.30 11.90
C LYS A 25 -2.76 5.16 10.68
N THR A 26 -2.01 6.25 10.54
CA THR A 26 -2.06 7.12 9.36
C THR A 26 -0.72 7.01 8.67
N VAL A 27 -0.75 6.72 7.38
CA VAL A 27 0.43 6.55 6.53
C VAL A 27 0.30 7.45 5.31
N VAL A 28 1.44 7.93 4.80
CA VAL A 28 1.51 8.68 3.55
C VAL A 28 2.16 7.76 2.52
N LEU A 29 1.48 7.54 1.40
CA LEU A 29 1.93 6.67 0.33
C LEU A 29 2.07 7.44 -0.96
N ASP A 30 3.18 7.19 -1.65
CA ASP A 30 3.30 7.57 -3.05
C ASP A 30 2.38 6.70 -3.93
N PRO A 31 2.07 7.14 -5.16
CA PRO A 31 1.37 6.30 -6.12
C PRO A 31 2.09 4.98 -6.38
N GLY A 32 1.36 3.87 -6.31
CA GLY A 32 1.94 2.52 -6.36
C GLY A 32 0.95 1.41 -5.98
N HIS A 33 1.45 0.18 -5.92
CA HIS A 33 0.68 -1.00 -5.54
C HIS A 33 1.19 -1.56 -4.23
N TYR A 34 0.33 -1.61 -3.24
CA TYR A 34 0.67 -2.03 -1.89
C TYR A 34 -0.18 -3.23 -1.49
N VAL A 35 0.34 -3.98 -0.52
CA VAL A 35 -0.44 -5.00 0.18
C VAL A 35 -0.54 -4.58 1.64
N LEU A 36 -1.73 -4.66 2.19
CA LEU A 36 -1.96 -4.64 3.63
C LEU A 36 -2.19 -6.09 4.06
N PHE A 37 -1.45 -6.61 5.03
CA PHE A 37 -1.71 -7.96 5.51
C PHE A 37 -1.42 -8.13 7.00
N CYS A 38 -1.84 -9.26 7.56
CA CYS A 38 -1.53 -9.60 8.94
C CYS A 38 -0.30 -10.51 9.00
N ASN A 39 0.72 -10.10 9.76
CA ASN A 39 2.00 -10.82 9.97
C ASN A 39 1.87 -12.03 10.93
N ILE A 40 0.73 -12.23 11.58
CA ILE A 40 0.55 -13.39 12.47
C ILE A 40 0.67 -14.70 11.65
N PRO A 41 1.51 -15.67 12.07
CA PRO A 41 1.72 -16.91 11.32
C PRO A 41 0.41 -17.58 10.88
N GLY A 42 0.30 -17.84 9.57
CA GLY A 42 -0.85 -18.47 8.94
C GLY A 42 -2.06 -17.56 8.67
N HIS A 43 -2.07 -16.30 9.12
CA HIS A 43 -3.19 -15.38 8.85
C HIS A 43 -3.21 -14.92 7.39
N TYR A 44 -2.04 -14.62 6.81
CA TYR A 44 -1.92 -14.32 5.38
C TYR A 44 -2.48 -15.45 4.51
N ASP A 45 -2.09 -16.70 4.78
CA ASP A 45 -2.53 -17.88 4.02
C ASP A 45 -4.04 -18.15 4.16
N LYS A 46 -4.64 -17.68 5.26
CA LYS A 46 -6.10 -17.69 5.50
C LYS A 46 -6.83 -16.51 4.85
N GLY A 47 -6.13 -15.66 4.09
CA GLY A 47 -6.72 -14.55 3.35
C GLY A 47 -6.77 -13.22 4.09
N MET A 48 -6.04 -13.05 5.19
CA MET A 48 -5.95 -11.76 5.89
C MET A 48 -4.99 -10.80 5.18
N TYR A 49 -5.37 -10.40 3.97
CA TYR A 49 -4.68 -9.37 3.20
C TYR A 49 -5.67 -8.55 2.37
N ALA A 50 -5.27 -7.34 2.00
CA ALA A 50 -5.96 -6.44 1.10
C ALA A 50 -4.96 -5.81 0.12
N SER A 51 -5.34 -5.66 -1.14
CA SER A 51 -4.54 -4.93 -2.12
C SER A 51 -4.95 -3.46 -2.15
N LEU A 52 -3.97 -2.57 -2.10
CA LEU A 52 -4.16 -1.13 -2.20
C LEU A 52 -3.50 -0.63 -3.50
N HIS A 53 -4.25 0.07 -4.33
CA HIS A 53 -3.72 0.74 -5.51
C HIS A 53 -3.84 2.25 -5.30
N ILE A 54 -2.72 2.90 -5.06
CA ILE A 54 -2.63 4.33 -4.82
C ILE A 54 -2.37 5.01 -6.16
N VAL A 55 -3.31 5.86 -6.58
CA VAL A 55 -3.19 6.63 -7.82
C VAL A 55 -2.75 8.06 -7.49
N PRO A 56 -2.07 8.77 -8.41
CA PRO A 56 -1.74 10.17 -8.21
C PRO A 56 -2.99 10.99 -7.87
N GLN A 57 -2.88 11.85 -6.87
CA GLN A 57 -3.93 12.82 -6.59
C GLN A 57 -4.10 13.74 -7.82
N PHE A 58 -5.29 13.71 -8.40
CA PHE A 58 -5.63 14.68 -9.44
C PHE A 58 -6.10 15.96 -8.75
N ASN A 59 -5.15 16.84 -8.40
CA ASN A 59 -5.45 18.16 -7.84
C ASN A 59 -6.01 19.02 -8.97
N GLY A 60 -7.32 18.96 -9.18
CA GLY A 60 -8.05 19.51 -10.33
C GLY A 60 -8.10 21.03 -10.45
N LEU A 61 -6.97 21.72 -10.36
CA LEU A 61 -6.85 23.13 -10.69
C LEU A 61 -5.96 23.31 -11.93
N SER A 62 -6.63 23.61 -13.03
CA SER A 62 -6.13 24.05 -14.35
C SER A 62 -5.77 22.96 -15.36
N PHE A 63 -6.74 22.66 -16.23
CA PHE A 63 -6.44 22.32 -17.63
C PHE A 63 -6.91 23.47 -18.52
N PRO A 64 -6.07 24.14 -19.31
CA PRO A 64 -6.37 24.26 -20.72
C PRO A 64 -5.99 22.92 -21.37
N LEU A 65 -6.90 22.41 -22.19
CA LEU A 65 -6.75 21.23 -23.02
C LEU A 65 -5.32 21.06 -23.55
N PHE A 66 -4.55 20.12 -22.98
CA PHE A 66 -3.29 19.68 -23.58
C PHE A 66 -3.42 18.21 -23.97
N THR A 67 -3.52 18.00 -25.27
CA THR A 67 -3.41 16.69 -25.90
C THR A 67 -1.96 16.25 -25.97
N SER A 68 -1.76 14.96 -25.77
CA SER A 68 -0.64 14.13 -26.21
C SER A 68 0.54 13.90 -25.26
N SER A 69 0.82 12.60 -25.15
CA SER A 69 2.14 11.99 -25.23
C SER A 69 3.03 12.04 -23.99
N GLY A 70 3.08 10.92 -23.27
CA GLY A 70 4.19 10.61 -22.38
C GLY A 70 3.82 9.61 -21.30
N ASN A 71 3.78 8.32 -21.63
CA ASN A 71 3.75 7.27 -20.61
C ASN A 71 5.18 7.15 -20.03
N SER A 72 5.55 8.07 -19.14
CA SER A 72 6.79 8.00 -18.40
C SER A 72 6.60 7.01 -17.25
N GLY A 73 7.32 5.90 -17.33
CA GLY A 73 7.15 4.69 -16.53
C GLY A 73 6.77 4.92 -15.07
N MET A 74 5.58 4.45 -14.71
CA MET A 74 5.22 4.13 -13.33
C MET A 74 6.24 3.12 -12.79
N LYS A 75 7.19 3.60 -11.97
CA LYS A 75 7.99 2.71 -11.13
C LYS A 75 7.01 2.09 -10.15
N LYS A 76 6.85 0.77 -10.22
CA LYS A 76 6.03 0.02 -9.28
C LYS A 76 6.71 0.07 -7.92
N HIS A 77 6.27 0.97 -7.05
CA HIS A 77 6.58 0.89 -5.65
C HIS A 77 5.67 -0.19 -5.07
N TYR A 78 6.26 -1.35 -4.82
CA TYR A 78 5.65 -2.43 -4.05
C TYR A 78 6.03 -2.18 -2.60
N GLY A 79 5.09 -1.64 -1.83
CA GLY A 79 5.27 -1.47 -0.40
C GLY A 79 4.22 -2.24 0.37
N SER A 80 4.55 -2.75 1.53
CA SER A 80 3.54 -3.27 2.45
C SER A 80 3.32 -2.28 3.58
N ILE A 81 2.06 -1.97 3.85
CA ILE A 81 1.66 -1.29 5.09
C ILE A 81 1.06 -2.36 5.95
N TYR A 82 1.42 -2.42 7.21
CA TYR A 82 0.78 -3.25 8.22
C TYR A 82 0.04 -2.37 9.20
#